data_AF-A0A2M6Y7Q4-F1
#
_entry.id   AF-A0A2M6Y7Q4-F1
#
_cell.length_a   1.000
_cell.length_b   1.000
_cell.length_c   1.000
_cell.angle_alpha   90.00
_cell.angle_beta   90.00
_cell.angle_gamma   90.00
#
_symmetry.space_group_name_H-M   'P 1'
#
loop_
_entity.id
_entity.type
_entity.pdbx_description
1 polymer ?
#
loop_
_entity_poly.entity_id
_entity_poly.type
_entity_poly.pdbx_seq_one_letter_code
_entity_poly.pdbx_strand_id
1 'polypeptide(L)' 'MSDVYLDLKLPPRIGRLDELAHNLWWSWHPEARELFRALDYQLWRMDNHNPV' A
#
# COMPACT_ATOMS: atom_id res chain seq x y z
N MET A 1 -25.24 8.76 -0.20
CA MET A 1 -24.84 7.63 0.68
C MET A 1 -23.41 7.26 0.32
N SER A 2 -22.47 8.07 0.77
CA SER A 2 -21.09 8.11 0.29
C SER A 2 -20.15 8.49 1.44
N ASP A 3 -20.15 7.70 2.52
CA ASP A 3 -19.43 8.05 3.75
C ASP A 3 -18.75 6.85 4.46
N VAL A 4 -18.61 5.69 3.81
CA VAL A 4 -18.11 4.46 4.49
C VAL A 4 -16.74 3.96 3.99
N TYR A 5 -16.20 4.46 2.87
CA TYR A 5 -15.03 3.81 2.24
C TYR A 5 -13.67 4.51 2.34
N LEU A 6 -13.56 5.69 2.94
CA LEU A 6 -12.32 6.50 2.89
C LEU A 6 -11.78 6.94 4.26
N ASP A 7 -12.01 6.13 5.29
CA ASP A 7 -11.25 6.22 6.53
C ASP A 7 -10.69 4.83 6.91
N LEU A 8 -10.00 4.19 5.95
CA LEU A 8 -9.12 3.05 6.23
C LEU A 8 -7.87 3.57 6.96
N LYS A 9 -8.05 4.12 8.17
CA LYS A 9 -6.93 4.47 9.04
C LYS A 9 -6.25 3.17 9.44
N LEU A 10 -5.18 2.84 8.72
CA LEU A 10 -4.24 1.80 9.12
C LEU A 10 -3.91 1.97 10.62
N PRO A 11 -3.77 0.86 11.38
CA PRO A 11 -3.37 0.93 12.78
C PRO A 11 -2.13 1.83 12.97
N PRO A 12 -2.03 2.63 14.04
CA PRO A 12 -0.94 3.62 14.20
C PRO A 12 0.46 3.05 13.99
N ARG A 13 0.69 1.79 14.38
CA ARG A 13 1.96 1.07 14.19
C ARG A 13 2.41 0.93 12.72
N ILE A 14 1.47 0.95 11.78
CA ILE A 14 1.70 0.81 10.33
C ILE A 14 1.07 1.96 9.53
N GLY A 15 0.64 3.05 10.18
CA GLY A 15 0.00 4.19 9.53
C GLY A 15 0.84 4.81 8.41
N ARG A 16 2.17 4.75 8.53
CA ARG A 16 3.12 5.26 7.53
C ARG A 16 3.17 4.45 6.23
N LEU A 17 2.54 3.28 6.15
CA LEU A 17 2.44 2.56 4.89
C LEU A 17 1.59 3.32 3.86
N ASP A 18 0.59 4.08 4.32
CA ASP A 18 -0.23 4.95 3.44
C ASP A 18 0.62 6.06 2.81
N GLU A 19 1.43 6.74 3.63
CA GLU A 19 2.41 7.73 3.15
C GLU A 19 3.39 7.11 2.15
N LEU A 20 3.86 5.89 2.43
CA LEU A 20 4.79 5.19 1.55
C LEU A 20 4.12 4.82 0.22
N ALA A 21 2.88 4.32 0.22
CA ALA A 21 2.16 3.90 -0.99
C ALA A 21 1.92 5.07 -1.96
N HIS A 22 1.67 6.26 -1.41
CA HIS A 22 1.48 7.49 -2.18
C HIS A 22 2.79 8.22 -2.57
N ASN A 23 3.94 7.70 -2.15
CA ASN A 23 5.24 8.29 -2.51
C ASN A 23 5.91 7.52 -3.64
N LEU A 24 5.99 8.11 -4.84
CA LEU A 24 6.54 7.47 -6.05
C LEU A 24 7.93 6.83 -5.85
N TRP A 25 8.70 7.27 -4.86
CA TRP A 25 9.97 6.68 -4.46
C TRP A 25 9.95 5.16 -4.31
N TRP A 26 8.84 4.58 -3.82
CA TRP A 26 8.75 3.12 -3.66
C TRP A 26 8.90 2.37 -4.99
N SER A 27 8.50 2.97 -6.11
CA SER A 27 8.43 2.30 -7.41
C SER A 27 9.80 1.90 -7.99
N TRP A 28 10.84 2.65 -7.59
CA TRP A 28 12.23 2.40 -7.99
C TRP A 28 13.11 1.85 -6.85
N HIS A 29 12.54 1.59 -5.68
CA HIS A 29 13.27 1.00 -4.55
C HIS A 29 12.86 -0.47 -4.35
N PRO A 30 13.71 -1.46 -4.71
CA PRO A 30 13.34 -2.87 -4.69
C PRO A 30 12.81 -3.36 -3.34
N GLU A 31 13.42 -2.93 -2.24
CA GLU A 31 13.05 -3.30 -0.88
C GLU A 31 11.66 -2.79 -0.50
N ALA A 32 11.26 -1.60 -0.98
CA ALA A 32 9.91 -1.08 -0.77
C ALA A 32 8.86 -1.87 -1.58
N ARG A 33 9.22 -2.33 -2.79
CA ARG A 33 8.35 -3.21 -3.58
C ARG A 33 8.17 -4.57 -2.92
N GLU A 34 9.25 -5.13 -2.36
CA GLU A 34 9.19 -6.39 -1.63
C GLU A 34 8.35 -6.28 -0.36
N LEU A 35 8.35 -5.13 0.31
CA LEU A 35 7.45 -4.86 1.44
C LEU A 35 5.97 -4.99 1.03
N PHE A 36 5.54 -4.27 -0.02
CA PHE A 36 4.13 -4.35 -0.49
C PHE A 36 3.77 -5.74 -1.00
N ARG A 37 4.70 -6.40 -1.70
CA ARG A 37 4.55 -7.79 -2.14
C ARG A 37 4.37 -8.77 -0.97
N ALA A 38 5.05 -8.54 0.15
CA ALA A 38 5.00 -9.40 1.32
C ALA A 38 3.71 -9.22 2.14
N LEU A 39 3.00 -8.10 2.01
CA LEU A 39 1.72 -7.87 2.68
C LEU A 39 0.62 -8.79 2.14
N ASP A 40 0.48 -8.84 0.81
CA ASP A 40 -0.38 -9.79 0.12
C ASP A 40 0.12 -9.99 -1.31
N TYR A 41 0.74 -11.14 -1.57
CA TYR A 41 1.29 -11.46 -2.89
C TYR A 41 0.22 -11.60 -3.97
N GLN A 42 -0.96 -12.14 -3.64
CA GLN A 42 -2.01 -12.36 -4.62
C GLN A 42 -2.61 -11.04 -5.05
N LEU A 43 -2.96 -10.20 -4.08
CA LEU A 43 -3.48 -8.85 -4.35
C LEU A 43 -2.46 -8.02 -5.13
N TRP A 44 -1.19 -8.06 -4.72
CA TRP A 44 -0.09 -7.39 -5.41
C TRP A 44 0.02 -7.76 -6.89
N ARG A 45 -0.20 -9.04 -7.23
CA ARG A 45 -0.20 -9.53 -8.62
C ARG A 45 -1.48 -9.12 -9.38
N MET A 46 -2.63 -9.14 -8.71
CA MET A 46 -3.94 -8.81 -9.31
C MET A 46 -4.03 -7.33 -9.68
N ASP A 47 -3.54 -6.43 -8.82
CA ASP A 47 -3.58 -4.99 -9.04
C ASP A 47 -2.37 -4.45 -9.83
N ASN A 48 -1.68 -5.33 -10.56
CA ASN A 48 -0.52 -4.98 -11.39
C ASN A 48 0.57 -4.21 -10.62
N HIS A 49 0.87 -4.67 -9.40
CA HIS A 49 1.89 -4.09 -8.54
C HIS A 49 1.59 -2.66 -8.08
N ASN A 50 0.31 -2.34 -7.87
CA ASN A 50 -0.15 -1.09 -7.28
C ASN A 50 -0.41 -1.26 -5.77
N PRO A 51 0.21 -0.46 -4.89
CA PRO A 51 -0.03 -0.52 -3.44
C PRO A 51 -1.22 0.35 -2.95
N VAL A 52 -1.92 1.05 -3.85
CA VAL A 52 -3.08 1.93 -3.55
C VAL A 52 -4.36 1.36 -4.13
#